data_AF-A0A8S2EFJ6-F1
#
_entry.id   AF-A0A8S2EFJ6-F1
#
_cell.length_a   1.000
_cell.length_b   1.000
_cell.length_c   1.000
_cell.angle_alpha   90.00
_cell.angle_beta   90.00
_cell.angle_gamma   90.00
#
_symmetry.space_group_name_H-M   'P 1'
#
loop_
_entity.id
_entity.type
_entity.pdbx_description
1 polymer ?
#
loop_
_entity_poly.entity_id
_entity_poly.type
_entity_poly.pdbx_seq_one_letter_code
_entity_poly.pdbx_strand_id
1 'polypeptide(L)' 'MKFGVHLLANLTPEWNSQYIQYEYMTELLEKAVAAAPIIVDGDNNSASEQYFLRADEDFLEVKITALYHSISIR' A
#
# COMPACT_ATOMS: atom_id res chain seq x y z
N MET A 1 2.91 -9.91 -14.36
CA MET A 1 1.61 -10.62 -14.50
C MET A 1 0.48 -9.62 -14.30
N LYS A 2 -0.69 -9.79 -14.92
CA LYS A 2 -1.82 -8.84 -14.82
C LYS A 2 -2.77 -9.18 -13.66
N PHE A 3 -2.26 -9.22 -12.42
CA PHE A 3 -3.07 -9.59 -11.25
C PHE A 3 -4.22 -8.61 -11.01
N GLY A 4 -3.99 -7.29 -11.11
CA GLY A 4 -5.05 -6.29 -10.93
C GLY A 4 -6.22 -6.47 -11.89
N VAL A 5 -5.94 -6.79 -13.16
CA VAL A 5 -6.97 -7.13 -14.16
C VAL A 5 -7.74 -8.40 -13.76
N HIS A 6 -7.06 -9.42 -13.25
CA HIS A 6 -7.70 -10.65 -12.80
C HIS A 6 -8.58 -10.43 -11.56
N LEU A 7 -8.13 -9.59 -10.62
CA LEU A 7 -8.88 -9.22 -9.43
C LEU A 7 -10.18 -8.50 -9.81
N LEU A 8 -10.10 -7.48 -10.68
CA LEU A 8 -11.25 -6.71 -11.16
C LEU A 8 -12.26 -7.57 -11.94
N ALA A 9 -11.79 -8.56 -12.69
CA ALA A 9 -12.67 -9.44 -13.48
C ALA A 9 -13.43 -10.49 -12.64
N ASN A 10 -12.95 -10.82 -11.44
CA ASN A 10 -13.53 -11.83 -10.54
C ASN A 10 -14.12 -11.23 -9.25
N LEU A 11 -14.26 -9.91 -9.23
CA LEU A 11 -14.80 -9.15 -8.12
C LEU A 11 -16.32 -9.23 -8.11
N THR A 12 -16.90 -9.63 -6.97
CA THR A 12 -18.34 -9.50 -6.73
C THR A 12 -18.66 -8.02 -6.53
N PRO A 13 -19.49 -7.37 -7.38
CA PRO A 13 -19.69 -5.91 -7.34
C PRO A 13 -20.15 -5.38 -5.98
N GLU A 14 -20.99 -6.14 -5.29
CA GLU A 14 -21.57 -5.80 -3.98
C GLU A 14 -20.51 -5.73 -2.87
N TRP A 15 -19.35 -6.35 -3.08
CA TRP A 15 -18.28 -6.44 -2.09
C TRP A 15 -17.06 -5.62 -2.49
N ASN A 16 -17.09 -4.85 -3.59
CA ASN A 16 -15.94 -4.12 -4.12
C ASN A 16 -15.17 -3.31 -3.05
N SER A 17 -15.88 -2.62 -2.15
CA SER A 17 -15.29 -1.85 -1.04
C SER A 17 -14.60 -2.70 0.05
N GLN A 18 -14.86 -4.01 0.09
CA GLN A 18 -14.28 -4.95 1.05
C GLN A 18 -13.02 -5.64 0.52
N TYR A 19 -12.73 -5.52 -0.79
CA TYR A 19 -11.52 -6.06 -1.36
C TYR A 19 -10.33 -5.13 -1.15
N ILE A 20 -9.14 -5.72 -1.23
CA ILE A 20 -7.89 -4.98 -1.22
C ILE A 20 -7.84 -3.98 -2.39
N GLN A 21 -7.46 -2.74 -2.11
CA GLN A 21 -7.26 -1.71 -3.12
C GLN A 21 -5.92 -1.93 -3.85
N TYR A 22 -5.84 -3.00 -4.65
CA TYR A 22 -4.60 -3.49 -5.22
C TYR A 22 -3.82 -2.48 -6.06
N GLU A 23 -4.52 -1.77 -6.96
CA GLU A 23 -3.90 -0.75 -7.82
C GLU A 23 -3.33 0.41 -6.99
N TYR A 24 -4.14 0.93 -6.06
CA TYR A 24 -3.72 2.02 -5.17
C TYR A 24 -2.52 1.64 -4.28
N MET A 25 -2.51 0.41 -3.74
CA MET A 25 -1.38 -0.09 -2.97
C MET A 25 -0.12 -0.28 -3.82
N THR A 26 -0.28 -0.67 -5.09
CA THR A 26 0.83 -0.79 -6.04
C THR A 26 1.43 0.58 -6.35
N GLU A 27 0.59 1.59 -6.63
CA GLU A 27 1.02 2.97 -6.82
C GLU A 27 1.77 3.52 -5.58
N LEU A 28 1.33 3.15 -4.38
CA LEU A 28 1.97 3.58 -3.14
C LEU A 28 3.38 2.98 -3.00
N LEU A 29 3.55 1.70 -3.32
CA LEU A 29 4.87 1.05 -3.36
C LEU A 29 5.78 1.67 -4.42
N GLU A 30 5.25 1.93 -5.62
CA GLU A 30 6.02 2.58 -6.69
C GLU A 30 6.51 3.97 -6.27
N LYS A 31 5.64 4.77 -5.61
CA LYS A 31 6.02 6.07 -5.05
C LYS A 31 7.07 5.95 -3.95
N ALA A 32 6.91 5.00 -3.04
CA ALA A 32 7.85 4.79 -1.93
C ALA A 32 9.25 4.42 -2.44
N VAL A 33 9.34 3.59 -3.48
CA VAL A 33 10.62 3.23 -4.12
C VAL A 33 11.20 4.43 -4.88
N ALA A 34 10.38 5.17 -5.63
CA ALA A 34 10.84 6.33 -6.39
C ALA A 34 11.36 7.48 -5.49
N ALA A 35 10.80 7.63 -4.30
CA ALA A 35 11.21 8.64 -3.31
C ALA A 35 12.23 8.12 -2.29
N ALA A 36 12.69 6.87 -2.41
CA ALA A 36 13.62 6.28 -1.47
C ALA A 36 14.97 7.04 -1.46
N PRO A 37 15.51 7.37 -0.27
CA PRO A 37 16.79 8.05 -0.17
C PRO A 37 17.92 7.16 -0.71
N ILE A 38 18.86 7.77 -1.45
CA ILE A 38 20.06 7.09 -1.91
C ILE A 38 20.99 6.90 -0.72
N ILE A 39 21.17 5.65 -0.29
CA ILE A 39 22.10 5.30 0.79
C ILE A 39 23.51 5.31 0.21
N VAL A 40 24.33 6.25 0.66
CA VAL A 40 25.77 6.27 0.34
C VAL A 40 26.50 5.53 1.45
N ASP A 41 27.40 4.60 1.08
CA ASP A 41 28.15 3.79 2.05
C ASP A 41 28.84 4.66 3.12
N GLY A 42 28.49 4.43 4.38
CA GLY A 42 29.06 5.11 5.55
C GLY A 42 28.19 6.17 6.21
N ASP A 43 27.01 6.50 5.66
CA ASP A 43 26.04 7.35 6.33
C ASP A 43 25.26 6.55 7.39
N ASN A 44 24.98 7.17 8.54
CA ASN A 44 24.27 6.49 9.63
C ASN A 44 22.91 6.00 9.12
N ASN A 45 22.70 4.68 9.14
CA ASN A 45 21.54 3.95 8.59
C ASN A 45 20.17 4.37 9.18
N SER A 46 20.16 5.30 10.12
CA SER A 46 18.97 5.75 10.85
C SER A 46 17.97 6.49 9.97
N ALA A 47 18.42 7.24 8.95
CA ALA A 47 17.53 8.03 8.09
C ALA A 47 16.77 7.17 7.07
N SER A 48 17.45 6.18 6.48
CA SER A 48 16.83 5.19 5.59
C SER A 48 15.84 4.31 6.35
N GLU A 49 16.22 3.82 7.53
CA GLU A 49 15.34 3.03 8.41
C GLU A 49 14.07 3.80 8.78
N GLN A 50 14.19 5.07 9.18
CA GLN A 50 13.02 5.92 9.50
C GLN A 50 12.13 6.18 8.28
N TYR A 51 12.72 6.36 7.09
CA TYR A 51 11.96 6.53 5.87
C TYR A 51 11.10 5.30 5.56
N PHE A 52 11.69 4.10 5.59
CA PHE A 52 10.95 2.87 5.33
C PHE A 52 9.93 2.55 6.41
N LEU A 53 10.22 2.86 7.68
CA LEU A 53 9.24 2.74 8.76
C LEU A 53 8.00 3.58 8.50
N ARG A 54 8.18 4.84 8.07
CA ARG A 54 7.07 5.73 7.72
C ARG A 54 6.32 5.26 6.48
N ALA A 55 7.03 4.80 5.46
CA ALA A 55 6.41 4.25 4.26
C ALA A 55 5.57 3.00 4.58
N ASP A 56 6.02 2.15 5.51
CA ASP A 56 5.27 1.00 6.00
C ASP A 56 4.00 1.43 6.75
N GLU A 57 4.06 2.46 7.60
CA GLU A 57 2.90 3.03 8.28
C GLU A 57 1.86 3.55 7.27
N ASP A 58 2.29 4.35 6.30
CA ASP A 58 1.42 4.89 5.24
C ASP A 58 0.76 3.75 4.43
N PHE A 59 1.50 2.67 4.15
CA PHE A 59 0.97 1.50 3.45
C PHE A 59 -0.07 0.74 4.29
N LEU A 60 0.14 0.61 5.60
CA LEU A 60 -0.76 -0.09 6.51
C LEU A 60 -2.04 0.71 6.81
N GLU A 61 -1.97 2.04 6.87
CA GLU A 61 -3.15 2.91 7.09
C GLU A 61 -4.19 2.74 5.96
N VAL A 62 -3.71 2.60 4.73
CA VAL A 62 -4.56 2.33 3.55
C VAL A 62 -5.30 0.99 3.70
N LYS A 63 -4.64 -0.04 4.23
CA LYS A 63 -5.29 -1.33 4.51
C LYS A 63 -6.37 -1.22 5.58
N ILE A 64 -6.10 -0.47 6.65
CA ILE A 64 -7.01 -0.35 7.79
C ILE A 64 -8.27 0.42 7.42
N THR A 65 -8.14 1.51 6.65
CA THR A 65 -9.29 2.32 6.22
C THR A 65 -10.29 1.54 5.35
N ALA A 66 -9.80 0.68 4.46
CA ALA A 66 -10.65 -0.21 3.66
C ALA A 66 -11.43 -1.23 4.52
N LEU A 67 -10.84 -1.71 5.62
CA LEU A 67 -11.49 -2.64 6.54
C LEU A 67 -12.49 -1.94 7.48
N TYR A 68 -12.22 -0.72 7.95
CA TYR A 68 -13.16 0.01 8.81
C TYR A 68 -14.42 0.46 8.07
N HIS A 69 -14.30 0.89 6.81
CA HIS A 69 -15.47 1.27 6.01
C HIS A 69 -16.38 0.07 5.70
N SER A 70 -15.82 -1.15 5.65
CA SER A 70 -16.60 -2.38 5.42
C SER A 70 -17.23 -2.95 6.70
N ILE A 71 -16.66 -2.68 7.88
CA ILE A 71 -17.23 -3.10 9.17
C ILE A 71 -18.32 -2.13 9.67
N SER A 72 -18.20 -0.82 9.39
CA SER A 72 -19.16 0.20 9.88
C SER A 72 -20.52 0.20 9.17
N ILE A 73 -20.69 -0.56 8.09
CA ILE A 73 -21.96 -0.69 7.35
C ILE A 73 -22.78 -1.89 7.88
N ARG A 74 -22.31 -2.57 8.93
CA ARG A 74 -23.00 -3.70 9.57
C ARG A 74 -23.74 -3.32 10.85
#